data_AF-A0A9W4Q4T5-F1
#
_entry.id   AF-A0A9W4Q4T5-F1
#
_cell.length_a   1.000
_cell.length_b   1.000
_cell.length_c   1.000
_cell.angle_alpha   90.00
_cell.angle_beta   90.00
_cell.angle_gamma   90.00
#
_symmetry.space_group_name_H-M   'P 1'
#
loop_
_entity.id
_entity.type
_entity.pdbx_description
1 polymer ?
#
loop_
_entity_poly.entity_id
_entity_poly.type
_entity_poly.pdbx_seq_one_letter_code
_entity_poly.pdbx_strand_id
1 'polypeptide(L)'
;MPGQACRDWLAARQDELLPVAYFHVVFTLPAEIAAIAFQNKAVMYTILFKAAAETLRTIAADPKHLGAQIGLIAVLHSWGQTLTYHPHLHCIVPGGGISPDGTRWISCRPGLFLPVRVLSCLFRCRFLEELRVAHNAGHLGFFGDLAHLDTFL
;
A
#
# COMPACT_ATOMS: atom_id res chain seq x y z
N MET A 1 -22.96 -12.63 18.34
CA MET A 1 -21.98 -13.63 17.86
C MET A 1 -22.33 -13.99 16.42
N PRO A 2 -21.35 -14.25 15.53
CA PRO A 2 -21.62 -14.63 14.15
C PRO A 2 -22.45 -15.93 14.07
N GLY A 3 -23.33 -16.06 13.07
CA GLY A 3 -24.15 -17.26 12.85
C GLY A 3 -23.33 -18.48 12.37
N GLN A 4 -23.92 -19.68 12.41
CA GLN A 4 -23.21 -20.94 12.08
C GLN A 4 -22.56 -20.91 10.70
N ALA A 5 -23.28 -20.46 9.67
CA ALA A 5 -22.74 -20.35 8.31
C ALA A 5 -21.52 -19.41 8.21
N CYS A 6 -21.48 -18.32 8.99
CA CYS A 6 -20.33 -17.44 9.05
C CYS A 6 -19.13 -18.12 9.74
N ARG A 7 -19.37 -18.89 10.80
CA ARG A 7 -18.32 -19.68 11.47
C ARG A 7 -17.73 -20.74 10.55
N ASP A 8 -18.58 -21.48 9.84
CA ASP A 8 -18.13 -22.53 8.91
C ASP A 8 -17.33 -21.94 7.75
N TRP A 9 -17.78 -20.81 7.20
CA TRP A 9 -17.03 -20.10 6.17
C TRP A 9 -15.68 -19.57 6.68
N LEU A 10 -15.65 -18.99 7.89
CA LEU A 10 -14.40 -18.52 8.51
C LEU A 10 -13.43 -19.67 8.73
N ALA A 11 -13.90 -20.80 9.27
CA ALA A 11 -13.06 -21.99 9.47
C ALA A 11 -12.45 -22.47 8.15
N ALA A 12 -13.24 -22.55 7.08
CA ALA A 12 -12.76 -22.97 5.76
C ALA A 12 -11.71 -22.02 5.15
N ARG A 13 -11.77 -20.72 5.46
CA ARG A 13 -10.76 -19.74 5.02
C ARG A 13 -9.52 -19.71 5.92
N GLN A 14 -9.67 -20.08 7.20
CA GLN A 14 -8.59 -20.03 8.17
C GLN A 14 -7.48 -21.03 7.83
N ASP A 15 -7.83 -22.18 7.25
CA ASP A 15 -6.87 -23.18 6.76
C ASP A 15 -6.07 -22.71 5.53
N GLU A 16 -6.53 -21.66 4.84
CA GLU A 16 -5.81 -21.05 3.70
C GLU A 16 -4.76 -20.03 4.17
N LEU A 17 -4.78 -19.66 5.46
CA LEU A 17 -3.84 -18.69 6.02
C LEU A 17 -2.57 -19.36 6.51
N LEU A 18 -1.43 -18.73 6.25
CA LEU A 18 -0.18 -19.07 6.91
C LEU A 18 -0.34 -18.91 8.44
N PRO A 19 0.18 -19.84 9.26
CA PRO A 19 0.09 -19.78 10.73
C PRO A 19 1.09 -18.76 11.31
N VAL A 20 0.96 -17.50 10.90
CA VAL A 20 1.83 -16.39 11.28
C VAL A 20 0.98 -15.19 11.71
N ALA A 21 1.59 -14.22 12.40
CA ALA A 21 0.95 -12.94 12.64
C ALA A 21 0.69 -12.23 11.31
N TYR A 22 -0.37 -11.42 11.23
CA TYR A 22 -0.64 -10.56 10.08
C TYR A 22 -0.63 -9.10 10.52
N PHE A 23 -0.10 -8.24 9.65
CA PHE A 23 -0.01 -6.81 9.87
C PHE A 23 -0.88 -6.07 8.88
N HIS A 24 -1.55 -5.05 9.36
CA HIS A 24 -2.34 -4.14 8.55
C HIS A 24 -1.56 -2.83 8.37
N VAL A 25 -1.10 -2.59 7.15
CA VAL A 25 -0.35 -1.38 6.79
C VAL A 25 -1.24 -0.51 5.90
N VAL A 26 -1.42 0.75 6.28
CA VAL A 26 -2.26 1.70 5.54
C VAL A 26 -1.40 2.75 4.85
N PHE A 27 -1.61 2.93 3.56
CA PHE A 27 -1.04 4.04 2.79
C PHE A 27 -2.13 5.03 2.45
N THR A 28 -2.00 6.26 2.93
CA THR A 28 -2.99 7.32 2.77
C THR A 28 -2.40 8.48 1.97
N LEU A 29 -3.19 9.01 1.03
CA LEU A 29 -2.82 10.21 0.30
C LEU A 29 -3.30 11.46 1.07
N PRO A 30 -2.47 12.53 1.15
CA PRO A 30 -2.92 13.82 1.67
C PRO A 30 -3.98 14.44 0.76
N ALA A 31 -4.78 15.36 1.28
CA ALA A 31 -5.97 15.89 0.61
C ALA A 31 -5.69 16.51 -0.77
N GLU A 32 -4.55 17.19 -0.90
CA GLU A 32 -4.10 17.83 -2.13
C GLU A 32 -3.83 16.80 -3.23
N ILE A 33 -3.18 15.69 -2.87
CA ILE A 33 -2.91 14.58 -3.79
C ILE A 33 -4.18 13.78 -4.07
N ALA A 34 -5.08 13.67 -3.09
CA ALA A 34 -6.39 13.07 -3.29
C ALA A 34 -7.20 13.88 -4.33
N ALA A 35 -7.14 15.21 -4.33
CA ALA A 35 -7.80 16.02 -5.35
C ALA A 35 -7.29 15.70 -6.77
N ILE A 36 -5.98 15.49 -6.94
CA ILE A 36 -5.38 15.04 -8.21
C ILE A 36 -5.87 13.62 -8.56
N ALA A 37 -5.91 12.70 -7.58
CA ALA A 37 -6.42 11.34 -7.75
C ALA A 37 -7.89 11.30 -8.17
N PHE A 38 -8.70 12.24 -7.69
CA PHE A 38 -10.10 12.33 -8.08
C PHE A 38 -10.26 12.57 -9.58
N GLN A 39 -9.40 13.40 -10.18
CA GLN A 39 -9.42 13.70 -11.62
C GLN A 39 -8.71 12.61 -12.44
N ASN A 40 -7.72 11.92 -11.87
CA ASN A 40 -6.79 11.03 -12.58
C ASN A 40 -6.77 9.58 -12.04
N LYS A 41 -7.95 9.03 -11.72
CA LYS A 41 -8.10 7.77 -10.95
C LYS A 41 -7.21 6.63 -11.43
N ALA A 42 -7.24 6.29 -12.72
CA ALA A 42 -6.48 5.16 -13.25
C ALA A 42 -4.97 5.29 -13.02
N VAL A 43 -4.41 6.45 -13.39
CA VAL A 43 -2.97 6.73 -13.23
C VAL A 43 -2.60 6.81 -11.75
N MET A 44 -3.37 7.56 -10.97
CA MET A 44 -3.05 7.82 -9.56
C MET A 44 -3.18 6.57 -8.69
N TYR A 45 -4.17 5.71 -8.94
CA TYR A 45 -4.28 4.44 -8.22
C TYR A 45 -3.19 3.47 -8.65
N THR A 46 -2.83 3.43 -9.93
CA THR A 46 -1.70 2.62 -10.40
C THR A 46 -0.40 3.01 -9.67
N ILE A 47 -0.12 4.31 -9.57
CA ILE A 47 1.03 4.84 -8.84
C ILE A 47 0.94 4.46 -7.35
N LEU A 48 -0.23 4.64 -6.73
CA LEU A 48 -0.44 4.31 -5.31
C LEU A 48 -0.15 2.83 -5.02
N PHE A 49 -0.69 1.90 -5.82
CA PHE A 49 -0.43 0.47 -5.69
C PHE A 49 1.04 0.12 -5.90
N LYS A 50 1.66 0.64 -6.97
CA LYS A 50 3.06 0.39 -7.30
C LYS A 50 3.98 0.89 -6.17
N ALA A 51 3.84 2.15 -5.77
CA ALA A 51 4.66 2.76 -4.74
C ALA A 51 4.52 2.05 -3.38
N ALA A 52 3.31 1.65 -2.99
CA ALA A 52 3.08 0.92 -1.75
C ALA A 52 3.74 -0.48 -1.76
N ALA A 53 3.52 -1.24 -2.84
CA ALA A 53 4.08 -2.59 -2.99
C ALA A 53 5.62 -2.56 -3.06
N GLU A 54 6.20 -1.65 -3.83
CA GLU A 54 7.65 -1.48 -3.93
C GLU A 54 8.26 -1.04 -2.60
N THR A 55 7.62 -0.11 -1.89
CA THR A 55 8.10 0.34 -0.58
C THR A 55 8.17 -0.82 0.41
N LEU A 56 7.08 -1.57 0.54
CA LEU A 56 7.03 -2.71 1.47
C LEU A 56 8.07 -3.77 1.11
N ARG A 57 8.15 -4.16 -0.17
CA ARG A 57 9.11 -5.19 -0.62
C ARG A 57 10.55 -4.74 -0.48
N THR A 58 10.86 -3.48 -0.78
CA THR A 58 12.22 -2.93 -0.69
C THR A 58 12.70 -2.91 0.75
N ILE A 59 11.90 -2.34 1.67
CA ILE A 59 12.27 -2.24 3.08
C ILE A 59 12.29 -3.62 3.74
N ALA A 60 11.40 -4.53 3.38
CA ALA A 60 11.42 -5.89 3.88
C ALA A 60 12.66 -6.68 3.43
N ALA A 61 13.13 -6.47 2.20
CA ALA A 61 14.31 -7.16 1.68
C ALA A 61 15.62 -6.68 2.32
N ASP A 62 15.67 -5.47 2.92
CA ASP A 62 16.86 -4.96 3.60
C ASP A 62 17.17 -5.77 4.87
N PRO A 63 18.36 -6.41 4.99
CA PRO A 63 18.77 -7.14 6.19
C PRO A 63 18.83 -6.30 7.46
N LYS A 64 18.96 -4.96 7.35
CA LYS A 64 18.87 -4.05 8.50
C LYS A 64 17.45 -3.96 9.09
N HIS A 65 16.46 -4.43 8.34
CA HIS A 65 15.07 -4.47 8.74
C HIS A 65 14.59 -5.91 8.91
N LEU A 66 14.09 -6.55 7.86
CA LEU A 66 13.59 -7.92 7.91
C LEU A 66 14.52 -8.90 7.18
N GLY A 67 15.10 -8.51 6.04
CA GLY A 67 15.95 -9.35 5.21
C GLY A 67 15.19 -10.48 4.49
N ALA A 68 13.91 -10.28 4.16
CA ALA A 68 13.05 -11.31 3.59
C ALA A 68 12.19 -10.81 2.42
N GLN A 69 11.85 -11.73 1.52
CA GLN A 69 10.90 -11.53 0.44
C GLN A 69 9.47 -11.75 0.97
N ILE A 70 8.68 -10.68 1.01
CA ILE A 70 7.32 -10.71 1.52
C ILE A 70 6.29 -10.79 0.40
N GLY A 71 5.13 -11.37 0.71
CA GLY A 71 3.89 -11.20 -0.05
C GLY A 71 2.97 -10.19 0.65
N LEU A 72 2.00 -9.65 -0.09
CA LEU A 72 0.96 -8.78 0.47
C LEU A 72 -0.32 -8.87 -0.35
N ILE A 73 -1.46 -8.61 0.30
CA ILE A 73 -2.73 -8.33 -0.37
C ILE A 73 -3.03 -6.85 -0.13
N ALA A 74 -3.25 -6.09 -1.20
CA ALA A 74 -3.60 -4.67 -1.13
C ALA A 74 -5.01 -4.43 -1.65
N VAL A 75 -5.81 -3.70 -0.88
CA VAL A 75 -7.19 -3.34 -1.23
C VAL A 75 -7.31 -1.81 -1.23
N LEU A 76 -7.87 -1.25 -2.32
CA LEU A 76 -8.14 0.17 -2.42
C LEU A 76 -9.48 0.52 -1.78
N HIS A 77 -9.46 1.49 -0.87
CA HIS A 77 -10.64 2.17 -0.39
C HIS A 77 -10.61 3.63 -0.88
N SER A 78 -11.69 4.07 -1.53
CA SER A 78 -11.78 5.44 -2.09
C SER A 78 -12.54 6.42 -1.19
N TRP A 79 -13.16 5.96 -0.12
CA TRP A 79 -14.04 6.75 0.73
C TRP A 79 -13.65 6.62 2.20
N GLY A 80 -13.66 7.74 2.91
CA GLY A 80 -13.55 7.78 4.37
C GLY A 80 -14.89 7.44 5.04
N GLN A 81 -14.87 7.32 6.38
CA GLN A 81 -16.07 7.02 7.17
C GLN A 81 -17.18 8.06 7.01
N THR A 82 -16.82 9.31 6.70
CA THR A 82 -17.75 10.43 6.44
C THR A 82 -18.19 10.53 4.98
N LEU A 83 -17.91 9.50 4.16
CA LEU A 83 -18.17 9.49 2.70
C LEU A 83 -17.46 10.62 1.93
N THR A 84 -16.39 11.16 2.50
CA THR A 84 -15.48 12.05 1.80
C THR A 84 -14.52 11.23 0.94
N TYR A 85 -14.19 11.73 -0.25
CA TYR A 85 -13.24 11.06 -1.13
C TYR A 85 -11.86 11.04 -0.46
N HIS A 86 -11.36 9.84 -0.16
CA HIS A 86 -10.16 9.61 0.62
C HIS A 86 -9.49 8.31 0.15
N PRO A 87 -8.76 8.33 -0.98
CA PRO A 87 -8.11 7.14 -1.51
C PRO A 87 -6.96 6.69 -0.60
N HIS A 88 -7.06 5.45 -0.12
CA HIS A 88 -6.04 4.80 0.69
C HIS A 88 -5.99 3.29 0.42
N LEU A 89 -4.82 2.69 0.62
CA LEU A 89 -4.64 1.24 0.52
C LEU A 89 -4.65 0.62 1.91
N HIS A 90 -5.40 -0.47 2.04
CA HIS A 90 -5.27 -1.43 3.13
C HIS A 90 -4.41 -2.59 2.65
N CYS A 91 -3.20 -2.71 3.17
CA CYS A 91 -2.30 -3.82 2.89
C CYS A 91 -2.30 -4.81 4.05
N ILE A 92 -2.65 -6.07 3.78
CA ILE A 92 -2.51 -7.18 4.72
C ILE A 92 -1.23 -7.92 4.38
N VAL A 93 -0.33 -8.02 5.36
CA VAL A 93 1.03 -8.53 5.18
C VAL A 93 1.30 -9.64 6.20
N PRO A 94 1.72 -10.84 5.78
CA PRO A 94 2.21 -11.85 6.72
C PRO A 94 3.41 -11.33 7.53
N GLY A 95 3.53 -11.76 8.77
CA GLY A 95 4.55 -11.34 9.74
C GLY A 95 5.92 -11.94 9.49
N GLY A 96 6.38 -11.85 8.24
CA GLY A 96 7.61 -12.45 7.76
C GLY A 96 7.58 -12.68 6.26
N GLY A 97 8.64 -13.30 5.76
CA GLY A 97 8.77 -13.64 4.35
C GLY A 97 9.75 -14.77 4.12
N ILE A 98 9.95 -15.12 2.85
CA ILE A 98 10.92 -16.13 2.43
C ILE A 98 12.32 -15.52 2.44
N SER A 99 13.32 -16.29 2.90
CA SER A 99 14.71 -15.88 2.85
C SER A 99 15.18 -15.59 1.41
N PRO A 100 16.22 -14.76 1.21
CA PRO A 100 16.68 -14.40 -0.14
C PRO A 100 17.09 -15.60 -1.01
N ASP A 101 17.54 -16.69 -0.38
CA ASP A 101 17.90 -17.96 -1.00
C ASP A 101 16.72 -18.93 -1.19
N GLY A 102 15.51 -18.58 -0.74
CA GLY A 102 14.31 -19.38 -0.92
C GLY A 102 14.15 -20.55 0.07
N THR A 103 15.07 -20.73 1.01
CA THR A 103 15.17 -21.99 1.78
C THR A 103 14.39 -22.00 3.09
N ARG A 104 14.08 -20.84 3.67
CA ARG A 104 13.45 -20.74 5.00
C ARG A 104 12.55 -19.53 5.16
N TRP A 105 11.68 -19.59 6.16
CA TRP A 105 10.90 -18.44 6.60
C TRP A 105 11.73 -17.54 7.53
N ILE A 106 11.55 -16.23 7.39
CA ILE A 106 12.11 -15.20 8.27
C ILE A 106 10.94 -14.43 8.88
N SER A 107 10.68 -14.67 10.16
CA SER A 107 9.65 -13.96 10.91
C SER A 107 10.08 -12.55 11.29
N CYS A 108 9.13 -11.61 11.27
CA CYS A 108 9.37 -10.29 11.86
C CYS A 108 9.34 -10.36 13.39
N ARG A 109 9.70 -9.23 14.04
CA ARG A 109 9.63 -9.14 15.50
C ARG A 109 8.16 -9.06 15.94
N PRO A 110 7.79 -9.64 17.11
CA PRO A 110 6.44 -9.49 17.65
C PRO A 110 6.07 -8.01 17.78
N GLY A 111 4.88 -7.63 17.29
CA GLY A 111 4.36 -6.26 17.37
C GLY A 111 5.04 -5.23 16.46
N LEU A 112 6.11 -5.59 15.73
CA LEU A 112 6.82 -4.68 14.84
C LEU A 112 7.15 -5.37 13.52
N PHE A 113 6.43 -4.99 12.47
CA PHE A 113 6.72 -5.44 11.12
C PHE A 113 7.91 -4.69 10.52
N LEU A 114 7.73 -3.40 10.19
CA LEU A 114 8.76 -2.54 9.62
C LEU A 114 8.66 -1.12 10.21
N PRO A 115 9.75 -0.34 10.28
CA PRO A 115 9.71 1.01 10.86
C PRO A 115 8.88 1.98 10.02
N VAL A 116 7.81 2.54 10.61
CA VAL A 116 6.88 3.45 9.90
C VAL A 116 7.59 4.64 9.27
N ARG A 117 8.55 5.27 9.97
CA ARG A 117 9.29 6.43 9.43
C ARG A 117 10.06 6.10 8.15
N VAL A 118 10.62 4.89 8.07
CA VAL A 118 11.37 4.43 6.88
C VAL A 118 10.40 4.16 5.73
N LEU A 119 9.29 3.46 6.02
CA LEU A 119 8.21 3.23 5.04
C LEU A 119 7.66 4.56 4.49
N SER A 120 7.29 5.50 5.36
CA SER A 120 6.73 6.79 4.95
C SER A 120 7.69 7.60 4.09
N CYS A 121 9.00 7.57 4.41
CA CYS A 121 10.01 8.29 3.64
C CYS A 121 10.14 7.72 2.22
N LEU A 122 10.32 6.39 2.11
CA LEU A 122 10.49 5.74 0.81
C LEU A 122 9.21 5.80 -0.03
N PHE A 123 8.05 5.57 0.58
CA PHE A 123 6.77 5.68 -0.11
C PHE A 123 6.57 7.06 -0.71
N ARG A 124 6.80 8.12 0.08
CA ARG A 124 6.69 9.50 -0.42
C ARG A 124 7.64 9.75 -1.58
N CYS A 125 8.87 9.28 -1.50
CA CYS A 125 9.86 9.43 -2.57
C CYS A 125 9.36 8.75 -3.86
N ARG A 126 9.03 7.46 -3.79
CA ARG A 126 8.55 6.67 -4.94
C ARG A 126 7.27 7.21 -5.55
N PHE A 127 6.31 7.57 -4.71
CA PHE A 127 5.04 8.13 -5.17
C PHE A 127 5.25 9.44 -5.94
N LEU A 128 6.07 10.35 -5.41
CA LEU A 128 6.34 11.65 -6.05
C LEU A 128 7.19 11.51 -7.33
N GLU A 129 8.12 10.55 -7.37
CA GLU A 129 8.88 10.22 -8.58
C GLU A 129 7.94 9.77 -9.71
N GLU A 130 7.09 8.78 -9.45
CA GLU A 130 6.13 8.26 -10.43
C GLU A 130 5.08 9.31 -10.82
N LEU A 131 4.63 10.13 -9.86
CA LEU A 131 3.72 11.25 -10.14
C LEU A 131 4.35 12.27 -11.07
N ARG A 132 5.62 12.62 -10.86
CA ARG A 132 6.36 13.52 -11.74
C ARG A 132 6.52 12.95 -13.15
N VAL A 133 6.82 11.66 -13.26
CA VAL A 133 6.91 10.98 -14.56
C VAL A 133 5.57 11.04 -15.30
N ALA A 134 4.46 10.76 -14.61
CA ALA A 134 3.13 10.84 -15.20
C ALA A 134 2.75 12.26 -15.62
N HIS A 135 3.10 13.27 -14.79
CA HIS A 135 2.88 14.68 -15.10
C HIS A 135 3.67 15.12 -16.36
N ASN A 136 4.98 14.85 -16.39
CA ASN A 136 5.84 15.20 -17.52
C ASN A 136 5.43 14.51 -18.84
N ALA A 137 4.81 13.33 -18.74
CA ALA A 137 4.29 12.59 -19.89
C ALA A 137 2.92 13.08 -20.37
N GLY A 138 2.30 14.08 -19.72
CA GLY A 138 0.97 14.57 -20.05
C GLY A 138 -0.14 13.57 -19.74
N HIS A 139 0.09 12.61 -18.84
CA HIS A 139 -0.91 11.60 -18.46
C HIS A 139 -1.87 12.07 -17.36
N LEU A 140 -1.72 13.31 -16.88
CA LEU A 140 -2.57 13.90 -15.86
C LEU A 140 -3.39 15.03 -16.47
N GLY A 141 -4.70 14.98 -16.29
CA GLY A 141 -5.60 16.10 -16.57
C GLY A 141 -5.84 16.91 -15.31
N PHE A 142 -5.86 18.24 -15.46
CA PHE A 142 -6.14 19.18 -14.39
C PHE A 142 -7.30 20.10 -14.78
N PHE A 143 -8.31 20.17 -13.91
CA PHE A 143 -9.53 20.94 -14.17
C PHE A 143 -9.94 21.76 -12.94
N GLY A 144 -10.69 22.84 -13.19
CA GLY A 144 -11.21 23.73 -12.14
C GLY A 144 -10.08 24.35 -11.31
N ASP A 145 -10.20 24.27 -9.99
CA ASP A 145 -9.20 24.84 -9.06
C ASP A 145 -7.80 24.25 -9.24
N LEU A 146 -7.68 23.06 -9.85
CA LEU A 146 -6.38 22.43 -10.12
C LEU A 146 -5.77 22.83 -11.46
N ALA A 147 -6.46 23.59 -12.32
CA ALA A 147 -5.98 23.91 -13.67
C ALA A 147 -4.59 24.59 -13.69
N HIS A 148 -4.23 25.32 -12.64
CA HIS A 148 -2.92 25.94 -12.48
C HIS A 148 -1.76 24.92 -12.38
N LEU A 149 -2.03 23.65 -12.06
CA LEU A 149 -1.05 22.57 -12.01
C LEU A 149 -0.69 22.01 -13.39
N ASP A 150 -1.45 22.38 -14.42
CA ASP A 150 -1.18 22.00 -15.81
C ASP A 150 0.06 22.72 -16.36
N THR A 151 0.37 23.92 -15.86
CA THR A 151 1.33 24.86 -16.49
C THR A 151 2.69 24.98 -15.78
N PHE A 152 3.01 24.12 -14.81
CA PHE A 152 4.36 24.12 -14.22
C PHE A 152 5.32 23.23 -15.02
N LEU A 153 5.73 23.71 -16.19
CA LEU A 153 7.07 23.59 -16.78
C LEU A 153 7.26 24.67 -17.86
#